data_AF-A0A413G4G7-F1
#
_entry.id   AF-A0A413G4G7-F1
#
_cell.length_a   1.000
_cell.length_b   1.000
_cell.length_c   1.000
_cell.angle_alpha   90.00
_cell.angle_beta   90.00
_cell.angle_gamma   90.00
#
_symmetry.space_group_name_H-M   'P 1'
#
loop_
_entity.id
_entity.type
_entity.pdbx_description
1 polymer ?
#
loop_
_entity_poly.entity_id
_entity_poly.type
_entity_poly.pdbx_seq_one_letter_code
_entity_poly.pdbx_strand_id
1 'polypeptide(L)' 'MGLLEHLTNLLGCQYLSDLPMAAITPKQADQILSLSEEQFTVQDFREAAQYITRSKEDFLTAALAKEAIVRHLLENASRE' A
#
# COMPACT_ATOMS: atom_id res chain seq x y z
N MET A 1 -5.95 14.34 2.45
CA MET A 1 -6.32 12.92 2.62
C MET A 1 -5.36 12.14 1.75
N GLY A 2 -4.21 11.78 2.29
CA GLY A 2 -3.18 11.07 1.54
C GLY A 2 -3.54 9.60 1.32
N LEU A 3 -2.93 8.94 0.33
CA LEU A 3 -3.14 7.52 0.07
C LEU A 3 -2.86 6.64 1.31
N LEU A 4 -1.86 7.01 2.11
CA LEU A 4 -1.54 6.30 3.36
C LEU A 4 -2.71 6.29 4.35
N GLU A 5 -3.42 7.42 4.53
CA GLU A 5 -4.60 7.47 5.41
C GLU A 5 -5.72 6.58 4.87
N HIS A 6 -5.91 6.57 3.54
CA HIS A 6 -6.90 5.71 2.89
C HIS A 6 -6.58 4.23 3.10
N LEU A 7 -5.32 3.82 2.92
CA LEU A 7 -4.86 2.46 3.17
C LEU A 7 -5.02 2.08 4.64
N THR A 8 -4.63 2.96 5.57
CA THR A 8 -4.79 2.73 7.02
C THR A 8 -6.25 2.43 7.36
N ASN A 9 -7.18 3.21 6.80
CA ASN A 9 -8.60 3.04 7.06
C ASN A 9 -9.19 1.79 6.37
N LEU A 10 -8.73 1.45 5.17
CA LEU A 10 -9.12 0.25 4.42
C LEU A 10 -8.65 -1.05 5.12
N LEU A 11 -7.50 -0.96 5.79
CA LEU A 11 -6.87 -2.07 6.48
C LEU A 11 -7.31 -2.19 7.95
N GLY A 12 -7.91 -1.14 8.49
CA GLY A 12 -8.26 -1.07 9.91
C GLY A 12 -7.06 -0.89 10.83
N CYS A 13 -5.93 -0.39 10.31
CA CYS A 13 -4.75 -0.11 11.11
C CYS A 13 -5.05 1.04 12.08
N GLN A 14 -4.62 0.91 13.33
CA GLN A 14 -4.81 1.96 14.33
C GLN A 14 -3.88 3.16 14.09
N TYR A 15 -2.71 2.93 13.49
CA TYR A 15 -1.69 3.94 13.22
C TYR A 15 -1.09 3.75 11.84
N LEU A 16 -0.69 4.87 11.22
CA LEU A 16 0.07 4.86 9.96
C LEU A 16 1.35 4.03 10.07
N SER A 17 2.01 4.06 11.22
CA SER A 17 3.24 3.28 11.45
C SER A 17 3.03 1.77 11.45
N ASP A 18 1.79 1.31 11.55
CA ASP A 18 1.42 -0.11 11.57
C ASP A 18 1.21 -0.67 10.15
N LEU A 19 0.86 0.18 9.18
CA LEU A 19 0.77 -0.17 7.75
C LEU A 19 1.90 -1.08 7.23
N PRO A 20 3.19 -0.75 7.38
CA PRO A 20 4.29 -1.59 6.89
C PRO A 20 4.33 -2.98 7.54
N MET A 21 3.71 -3.17 8.70
CA MET A 21 3.64 -4.44 9.42
C MET A 21 2.27 -5.10 9.28
N ALA A 22 1.31 -4.44 8.63
CA ALA A 22 -0.03 -4.96 8.45
C ALA A 22 -0.03 -6.15 7.50
N ALA A 23 -0.88 -7.11 7.81
CA ALA A 23 -1.22 -8.23 6.96
C ALA A 23 -2.49 -7.93 6.17
N ILE A 24 -2.52 -8.29 4.90
CA ILE A 24 -3.71 -8.16 4.06
C ILE A 24 -4.19 -9.48 3.52
N THR A 25 -5.50 -9.54 3.30
CA THR A 25 -6.10 -10.62 2.52
C THR A 25 -5.94 -10.38 1.02
N PRO A 26 -5.95 -11.44 0.19
CA PRO A 26 -5.95 -11.28 -1.28
C PRO A 26 -7.13 -10.44 -1.79
N LYS A 27 -8.24 -10.36 -1.03
CA LYS A 27 -9.36 -9.49 -1.36
C LYS A 27 -9.03 -8.00 -1.15
N GLN A 28 -8.34 -7.66 -0.07
CA GLN A 28 -7.86 -6.28 0.16
C GLN A 28 -6.76 -5.90 -0.84
N ALA A 29 -5.89 -6.85 -1.21
CA ALA A 29 -4.90 -6.67 -2.27
C ALA A 29 -5.55 -6.25 -3.60
N ASP A 30 -6.61 -6.93 -4.01
CA ASP A 30 -7.38 -6.60 -5.21
C ASP A 30 -7.98 -5.19 -5.13
N GLN A 31 -8.51 -4.80 -3.95
CA GLN A 31 -9.00 -3.43 -3.75
C GLN A 31 -7.91 -2.36 -3.92
N ILE A 32 -6.70 -2.62 -3.41
CA ILE A 32 -5.56 -1.70 -3.55
C ILE A 32 -5.13 -1.60 -5.02
N LEU A 33 -5.06 -2.72 -5.74
CA LEU A 33 -4.73 -2.75 -7.16
C LEU A 33 -5.79 -2.03 -8.01
N SER A 34 -7.06 -2.16 -7.62
CA SER A 34 -8.20 -1.53 -8.27
C SER A 34 -8.37 -0.03 -7.94
N LEU A 35 -7.53 0.56 -7.08
CA LEU A 35 -7.55 2.00 -6.82
C LEU A 35 -7.20 2.77 -8.11
N SER A 36 -8.13 3.60 -8.59
CA SER A 36 -7.93 4.41 -9.80
C SER A 36 -6.93 5.53 -9.56
N GLU A 37 -6.09 5.81 -10.55
CA GLU A 37 -5.13 6.93 -10.58
C GLU A 37 -5.83 8.30 -10.67
N GLU A 38 -7.15 8.31 -10.83
CA GLU A 38 -7.99 9.51 -10.75
C GLU A 38 -8.20 9.99 -9.31
N GLN A 39 -8.11 9.08 -8.32
CA GLN A 39 -8.30 9.42 -6.90
C GLN A 39 -7.00 9.80 -6.20
N PHE A 40 -5.88 9.23 -6.64
CA PHE A 40 -4.56 9.44 -6.05
C PHE A 40 -3.51 9.58 -7.15
N THR A 41 -2.57 10.49 -6.96
CA THR A 41 -1.52 10.73 -7.95
C THR A 41 -0.47 9.62 -7.91
N VAL A 42 0.31 9.47 -8.98
CA VAL A 42 1.48 8.56 -9.00
C VAL A 42 2.45 8.87 -7.85
N GLN A 43 2.57 10.15 -7.47
CA GLN A 43 3.41 10.59 -6.36
C GLN A 43 2.89 10.04 -5.02
N ASP A 44 1.58 10.09 -4.77
CA ASP A 44 0.97 9.48 -3.57
C ASP A 44 1.23 7.97 -3.50
N PHE A 45 1.05 7.25 -4.62
CA PHE A 45 1.32 5.82 -4.69
C PHE A 45 2.78 5.50 -4.39
N ARG A 46 3.69 6.28 -4.96
CA ARG A 46 5.12 6.13 -4.75
C ARG A 46 5.50 6.39 -3.30
N GLU A 47 5.02 7.48 -2.69
CA GLU A 47 5.29 7.79 -1.28
C GLU A 47 4.74 6.69 -0.37
N ALA A 48 3.53 6.20 -0.62
CA ALA A 48 2.96 5.11 0.15
C ALA A 48 3.76 3.80 -0.01
N ALA A 49 4.19 3.48 -1.24
CA ALA A 49 4.99 2.30 -1.50
C ALA A 49 6.35 2.37 -0.79
N GLN A 50 7.03 3.51 -0.85
CA GLN A 50 8.30 3.71 -0.15
C GLN A 50 8.13 3.63 1.38
N TYR A 51 7.03 4.15 1.90
CA TYR A 51 6.71 4.09 3.33
C TYR A 51 6.43 2.65 3.80
N ILE A 52 5.61 1.91 3.05
CA ILE A 52 5.15 0.55 3.42
C ILE A 52 6.27 -0.47 3.24
N THR A 53 6.94 -0.45 2.09
CA THR A 53 8.05 -1.39 1.81
C THR A 53 9.31 -1.06 2.62
N ARG A 54 9.39 0.15 3.20
CA ARG A 54 10.61 0.76 3.74
C ARG A 54 11.78 0.75 2.74
N SER A 55 11.48 0.61 1.44
CA SER A 55 12.45 0.70 0.36
C SER A 55 12.46 2.10 -0.23
N LYS A 56 13.64 2.57 -0.64
CA LYS A 56 13.80 3.80 -1.43
C LYS A 56 13.72 3.53 -2.94
N GLU A 57 13.00 2.48 -3.33
CA GLU A 57 12.82 2.18 -4.74
C GLU A 57 12.01 3.28 -5.43
N ASP A 58 12.42 3.57 -6.66
CA ASP A 58 11.77 4.55 -7.52
C ASP A 58 10.64 3.85 -8.27
N PHE A 59 9.43 3.89 -7.71
CA PHE A 59 8.26 3.41 -8.42
C PHE A 59 7.88 4.44 -9.50
N LEU A 60 8.23 4.14 -10.74
CA LEU A 60 8.03 5.01 -11.91
C LEU A 60 6.55 5.14 -12.31
N THR A 61 5.71 4.17 -11.93
CA THR A 61 4.28 4.15 -12.24
C THR A 61 3.46 3.75 -11.01
N ALA A 62 2.20 4.19 -10.96
CA ALA A 62 1.29 3.82 -9.88
C ALA A 62 1.06 2.31 -9.81
N ALA A 63 1.06 1.62 -10.95
CA ALA A 63 0.94 0.16 -11.01
C ALA A 63 2.08 -0.55 -10.26
N LEU A 64 3.34 -0.16 -10.53
CA LEU A 64 4.51 -0.72 -9.84
C LEU A 64 4.47 -0.45 -8.34
N ALA A 65 4.07 0.76 -7.95
CA ALA A 65 3.90 1.12 -6.54
C ALA A 65 2.81 0.27 -5.86
N LYS A 66 1.64 0.10 -6.48
CA LYS A 66 0.54 -0.73 -5.96
C LYS A 66 0.97 -2.19 -5.79
N GLU A 67 1.64 -2.76 -6.80
CA GLU A 67 2.13 -4.14 -6.74
C GLU A 67 3.13 -4.33 -5.59
N ALA A 68 4.05 -3.38 -5.40
CA ALA A 68 5.04 -3.45 -4.32
C ALA A 68 4.39 -3.37 -2.93
N ILE A 69 3.41 -2.48 -2.76
CA ILE A 69 2.62 -2.36 -1.52
C ILE A 69 1.93 -3.69 -1.23
N VAL A 70 1.16 -4.20 -2.19
CA VAL A 70 0.38 -5.43 -2.04
C VAL A 70 1.26 -6.62 -1.75
N ARG A 71 2.37 -6.75 -2.47
CA ARG A 71 3.33 -7.83 -2.28
C ARG A 71 3.90 -7.82 -0.86
N HIS A 72 4.36 -6.68 -0.37
CA HIS A 72 4.92 -6.56 0.97
C HIS A 72 3.89 -6.94 2.06
N LEU A 73 2.66 -6.44 1.92
CA LEU A 73 1.59 -6.71 2.87
C LEU A 73 1.09 -8.18 2.83
N LEU A 74 1.09 -8.82 1.65
CA LEU A 74 0.77 -10.25 1.51
C LEU A 74 1.87 -11.14 2.10
N GLU A 75 3.13 -10.74 1.95
CA GLU A 75 4.26 -11.43 2.57
C GLU A 75 4.17 -11.38 4.11
N ASN A 76 3.69 -10.26 4.69
CA ASN A 76 3.40 -10.18 6.12
C ASN A 76 2.27 -11.12 6.54
N ALA A 77 1.18 -11.19 5.78
CA ALA A 77 0.05 -12.09 6.06
C ALA A 77 0.44 -13.59 6.03
N SER A 78 1.50 -13.94 5.31
CA SER A 78 2.01 -15.32 5.23
C SER A 78 2.92 -15.71 6.40
N ARG A 79 3.29 -14.74 7.26
CA ARG A 79 4.20 -14.94 8.40
C ARG A 79 3.48 -15.07 9.75
N GLU A 80 2.17 -14.85 9.82
CA GLU A 80 1.35 -14.95 11.03
C GLU A 80 0.73 -16.33 11.26
#